data_AF-A0A535RST5-F1
#
_entry.id   AF-A0A535RST5-F1
#
_cell.length_a   1.000
_cell.length_b   1.000
_cell.length_c   1.000
_cell.angle_alpha   90.00
_cell.angle_beta   90.00
_cell.angle_gamma   90.00
#
_symmetry.space_group_name_H-M   'P 1'
#
loop_
_entity.id
_entity.type
_entity.pdbx_description
1 polymer ?
#
loop_
_entity_poly.entity_id
_entity_poly.type
_entity_poly.pdbx_seq_one_letter_code
_entity_poly.pdbx_strand_id
1 'polypeptide(L)'
;MAECADYIRVYAPRNAQLTGGNGFDTGKALCRPGPTRTSPTPGGTGTAVLTGCGQYNSSFPSNTRNCPSGNYSLGMRGGLNTPWAIDSLGPPTELNSDLPGRAMWGGLTETPKNCISNISLSWYVPHAVQKVNGQPSYTILVQKQSGYSPTIELTIDTSAVKGLKSFNFKGDINADRVFTLSPPAKKK
;
A
#
# COMPACT_ATOMS: atom_id res chain seq x y z
N MET A 1 21.18 -0.02 2.74
CA MET A 1 20.12 0.93 2.34
C MET A 1 18.80 0.20 2.46
N ALA A 2 17.87 0.74 3.26
CA ALA A 2 16.77 0.02 3.88
C ALA A 2 15.55 -0.14 2.96
N GLU A 3 14.84 -1.23 3.15
CA GLU A 3 13.45 -1.40 2.75
C GLU A 3 12.57 -0.52 3.66
N CYS A 4 11.67 0.26 3.07
CA CYS A 4 10.85 1.22 3.81
C CYS A 4 9.52 0.54 4.18
N ALA A 5 9.19 0.60 5.47
CA ALA A 5 7.90 0.17 5.97
C ALA A 5 7.12 1.39 6.48
N ASP A 6 6.04 1.72 5.79
CA ASP A 6 5.15 2.82 6.13
C ASP A 6 3.80 2.28 6.60
N TYR A 7 3.30 2.80 7.73
CA TYR A 7 1.96 2.46 8.21
C TYR A 7 0.96 3.46 7.64
N ILE A 8 0.04 2.98 6.81
CA ILE A 8 -0.98 3.77 6.12
C ILE A 8 -2.35 3.44 6.70
N ARG A 9 -3.15 4.50 6.96
CA ARG A 9 -4.56 4.38 7.36
C ARG A 9 -5.43 5.17 6.39
N VAL A 10 -6.49 4.53 5.90
CA VAL A 10 -7.49 5.14 5.02
C VAL A 10 -8.82 5.16 5.74
N TYR A 11 -9.34 6.35 6.01
CA TYR A 11 -10.62 6.53 6.65
C TYR A 11 -11.71 6.86 5.65
N ALA A 12 -12.88 6.28 5.87
CA ALA A 12 -14.10 6.49 5.11
C ALA A 12 -15.26 6.87 6.04
N PRO A 13 -16.43 7.28 5.51
CA PRO A 13 -17.64 7.46 6.31
C PRO A 13 -17.96 6.24 7.16
N ARG A 14 -18.59 6.48 8.33
CA ARG A 14 -18.86 5.46 9.37
C ARG A 14 -19.44 4.14 8.87
N ASN A 15 -20.34 4.21 7.91
CA ASN A 15 -21.10 3.07 7.41
C ASN A 15 -20.46 2.41 6.18
N ALA A 16 -19.27 2.85 5.78
CA ALA A 16 -18.53 2.22 4.70
C ALA A 16 -18.13 0.79 5.07
N GLN A 17 -18.21 -0.11 4.10
CA GLN A 17 -17.90 -1.52 4.27
C GLN A 17 -16.90 -1.97 3.21
N LEU A 18 -15.81 -2.60 3.67
CA LEU A 18 -14.76 -3.12 2.81
C LEU A 18 -15.31 -4.23 1.91
N THR A 19 -15.06 -4.13 0.61
CA THR A 19 -15.37 -5.18 -0.37
C THR A 19 -14.11 -5.88 -0.87
N GLY A 20 -12.96 -5.22 -0.78
CA GLY A 20 -11.67 -5.81 -1.13
C GLY A 20 -10.51 -4.89 -0.77
N GLY A 21 -9.32 -5.48 -0.64
CA GLY A 21 -8.10 -4.71 -0.47
C GLY A 21 -6.86 -5.55 -0.68
N ASN A 22 -5.77 -4.91 -1.10
CA ASN A 22 -4.47 -5.53 -1.26
C ASN A 22 -3.34 -4.48 -1.10
N GLY A 23 -2.11 -4.95 -0.95
CA GLY A 23 -0.91 -4.09 -0.86
C GLY A 23 -0.38 -3.86 0.55
N PHE A 24 -0.98 -4.50 1.56
CA PHE A 24 -0.52 -4.44 2.95
C PHE A 24 0.29 -5.67 3.31
N ASP A 25 1.32 -5.46 4.13
CA ASP A 25 2.14 -6.51 4.71
C ASP A 25 1.29 -7.44 5.60
N THR A 26 1.35 -8.74 5.29
CA THR A 26 0.63 -9.80 6.01
C THR A 26 1.41 -10.35 7.21
N GLY A 27 2.69 -10.00 7.36
CA GLY A 27 3.62 -10.62 8.31
C GLY A 27 4.01 -12.06 7.95
N LYS A 28 3.65 -12.53 6.76
CA LYS A 28 3.93 -13.88 6.27
C LYS A 28 4.99 -13.84 5.18
N ALA A 29 6.19 -14.29 5.50
CA ALA A 29 7.31 -14.34 4.57
C ALA A 29 6.98 -15.07 3.26
N LEU A 30 7.05 -14.36 2.12
CA LEU A 30 7.17 -14.96 0.79
C LEU A 30 8.46 -15.76 0.67
N CYS A 31 9.51 -15.25 1.30
CA CYS A 31 10.78 -15.92 1.39
C CYS A 31 11.49 -15.55 2.66
N ARG A 32 12.24 -16.50 3.20
CA ARG A 32 13.19 -16.24 4.26
C ARG A 32 14.58 -16.38 3.66
N PRO A 33 15.48 -15.41 3.88
CA PRO A 33 16.88 -15.60 3.54
C PRO A 33 17.38 -16.82 4.33
N GLY A 34 17.81 -17.86 3.62
CA GLY A 34 18.46 -19.00 4.25
C GLY A 34 19.84 -18.60 4.80
N PRO A 35 20.45 -19.40 5.68
CA PRO A 35 21.85 -19.23 6.04
C PRO A 35 22.69 -19.22 4.76
N THR A 36 23.67 -18.33 4.67
CA THR A 36 24.63 -18.25 3.56
C THR A 36 25.29 -19.61 3.35
N ARG A 37 24.73 -20.42 2.46
CA ARG A 37 25.41 -21.63 1.97
C ARG A 37 26.35 -21.18 0.86
N THR A 38 27.64 -21.23 1.14
CA THR A 38 28.66 -21.29 0.11
C THR A 38 28.37 -22.51 -0.76
N SER A 39 27.72 -22.33 -1.91
CA SER A 39 27.66 -23.40 -2.91
C SER A 39 29.07 -23.76 -3.32
N PRO A 40 29.50 -25.03 -3.25
CA PRO A 40 30.76 -25.44 -3.83
C PRO A 40 30.58 -25.51 -5.35
N THR A 41 31.40 -24.79 -6.12
CA THR A 41 32.54 -25.35 -6.89
C THR A 41 32.98 -24.36 -7.99
N PRO A 42 34.29 -24.09 -8.14
CA PRO A 42 34.85 -23.36 -9.28
C PRO A 42 34.76 -24.20 -10.57
N GLY A 43 34.25 -23.65 -11.67
CA GLY A 43 34.52 -24.16 -13.02
C GLY A 43 33.35 -24.54 -13.94
N GLY A 44 32.08 -24.33 -13.56
CA GLY A 44 30.94 -24.59 -14.47
C GLY A 44 30.40 -23.31 -15.12
N THR A 45 30.20 -23.31 -16.43
CA THR A 45 29.45 -22.29 -17.21
C THR A 45 27.94 -22.28 -16.91
N GLY A 46 27.56 -22.53 -15.66
CA GLY A 46 26.18 -22.66 -15.21
C GLY A 46 25.56 -21.32 -14.84
N THR A 47 24.41 -21.02 -15.42
CA THR A 47 23.47 -19.98 -14.99
C THR A 47 23.36 -19.96 -13.47
N ALA A 48 23.67 -18.82 -12.85
CA ALA A 48 23.62 -18.66 -11.39
C ALA A 48 22.22 -19.00 -10.88
N VAL A 49 22.08 -20.14 -10.20
CA VAL A 49 20.83 -20.51 -9.52
C VAL A 49 20.66 -19.53 -8.35
N LEU A 50 19.67 -18.65 -8.44
CA LEU A 50 19.36 -17.69 -7.38
C LEU A 50 18.91 -18.44 -6.12
N THR A 51 19.82 -18.68 -5.17
CA THR A 51 19.48 -19.30 -3.88
C THR A 51 18.98 -18.24 -2.89
N GLY A 52 17.87 -18.51 -2.19
CA GLY A 52 17.30 -17.62 -1.16
C GLY A 52 16.25 -16.63 -1.69
N CYS A 53 16.10 -15.49 -1.00
CA CYS A 53 15.19 -14.40 -1.42
C CYS A 53 15.63 -13.67 -2.71
N GLY A 54 16.82 -13.97 -3.23
CA GLY A 54 17.37 -13.35 -4.44
C GLY A 54 16.59 -13.60 -5.72
N GLN A 55 15.57 -14.47 -5.71
CA GLN A 55 14.62 -14.63 -6.83
C GLN A 55 13.60 -13.47 -6.93
N TYR A 56 13.32 -12.79 -5.82
CA TYR A 56 12.37 -11.66 -5.75
C TYR A 56 13.02 -10.32 -6.02
N ASN A 57 14.26 -10.39 -6.46
CA ASN A 57 15.05 -9.26 -6.86
C ASN A 57 14.34 -8.51 -8.00
N SER A 58 14.14 -9.12 -9.16
CA SER A 58 13.56 -8.42 -10.33
C SER A 58 12.05 -8.55 -10.48
N SER A 59 11.38 -9.37 -9.68
CA SER A 59 9.96 -9.69 -9.87
C SER A 59 9.30 -10.20 -8.59
N PHE A 60 8.06 -9.78 -8.33
CA PHE A 60 7.23 -10.27 -7.23
C PHE A 60 6.03 -11.05 -7.77
N PRO A 61 5.47 -12.02 -7.01
CA PRO A 61 4.26 -12.75 -7.41
C PRO A 61 3.02 -11.85 -7.52
N SER A 62 3.03 -10.67 -6.87
CA SER A 62 1.93 -9.71 -6.87
C SER A 62 2.31 -8.45 -7.66
N ASN A 63 1.34 -7.92 -8.42
CA ASN A 63 1.46 -6.63 -9.11
C ASN A 63 1.36 -5.42 -8.15
N THR A 64 1.08 -5.66 -6.87
CA THR A 64 1.10 -4.62 -5.82
C THR A 64 2.50 -4.15 -5.48
N ARG A 65 3.56 -4.80 -6.00
CA ARG A 65 4.94 -4.29 -5.97
C ARG A 65 5.49 -4.26 -7.39
N ASN A 66 6.06 -3.13 -7.77
CA ASN A 66 6.72 -2.94 -9.06
C ASN A 66 8.13 -2.38 -8.85
N CYS A 67 9.14 -3.07 -9.35
CA CYS A 67 10.54 -2.64 -9.26
C CYS A 67 11.07 -2.37 -10.67
N PRO A 68 11.05 -1.11 -11.14
CA PRO A 68 11.69 -0.75 -12.40
C PRO A 68 13.22 -0.97 -12.34
N SER A 69 13.91 -0.84 -13.47
CA SER A 69 15.36 -1.05 -13.56
C SER A 69 16.11 -0.28 -12.48
N GLY A 70 16.77 -1.00 -11.57
CA GLY A 70 17.46 -0.41 -10.43
C GLY A 70 17.95 -1.49 -9.46
N ASN A 71 18.80 -1.08 -8.51
CA ASN A 71 19.22 -1.98 -7.44
C ASN A 71 18.13 -2.04 -6.37
N TYR A 72 17.34 -3.11 -6.39
CA TYR A 72 16.26 -3.40 -5.44
C TYR A 72 16.72 -4.28 -4.27
N SER A 73 18.04 -4.35 -4.01
CA SER A 73 18.59 -5.16 -2.92
C SER A 73 17.80 -4.95 -1.64
N LEU A 74 17.32 -6.05 -1.08
CA LEU A 74 16.55 -6.03 0.16
C LEU A 74 17.41 -5.40 1.25
N GLY A 75 16.81 -4.41 1.91
CA GLY A 75 17.51 -3.64 2.91
C GLY A 75 17.64 -4.38 4.23
N MET A 76 18.51 -3.87 5.10
CA MET A 76 18.57 -4.30 6.50
C MET A 76 17.46 -3.59 7.27
N ARG A 77 16.61 -4.34 7.99
CA ARG A 77 15.68 -3.78 8.98
C ARG A 77 16.08 -4.31 10.37
N GLY A 78 16.47 -3.40 11.26
CA GLY A 78 16.59 -3.69 12.70
C GLY A 78 17.80 -4.51 13.19
N GLY A 79 18.90 -4.65 12.43
CA GLY A 79 20.11 -5.30 12.93
C GLY A 79 21.26 -5.33 11.94
N LEU A 80 22.50 -5.49 12.44
CA LEU A 80 23.70 -5.71 11.61
C LEU A 80 23.63 -7.11 10.98
N ASN A 81 23.60 -7.18 9.65
CA ASN A 81 23.80 -8.38 8.82
C ASN A 81 22.68 -9.44 8.76
N THR A 82 21.46 -9.17 9.21
CA THR A 82 20.30 -10.04 8.92
C THR A 82 19.50 -9.48 7.74
N PRO A 83 19.49 -10.15 6.57
CA PRO A 83 18.59 -9.78 5.49
C PRO A 83 17.15 -9.97 5.98
N TRP A 84 16.29 -9.00 5.69
CA TRP A 84 14.88 -9.05 6.09
C TRP A 84 14.13 -10.11 5.27
N ALA A 85 13.10 -10.71 5.87
CA ALA A 85 12.19 -11.58 5.14
C ALA A 85 11.26 -10.71 4.30
N ILE A 86 11.19 -10.95 2.99
CA ILE A 86 10.15 -10.30 2.18
C ILE A 86 8.84 -10.95 2.58
N ASP A 87 7.89 -10.16 3.09
CA ASP A 87 6.57 -10.65 3.42
C ASP A 87 5.62 -10.57 2.22
N SER A 88 4.58 -11.40 2.28
CA SER A 88 3.52 -11.44 1.28
C SER A 88 2.58 -10.26 1.50
N LEU A 89 2.05 -9.73 0.41
CA LEU A 89 1.07 -8.66 0.46
C LEU A 89 -0.34 -9.22 0.39
N GLY A 90 -1.25 -8.54 1.07
CA GLY A 90 -2.64 -8.93 1.21
C GLY A 90 -3.54 -7.78 1.65
N PRO A 91 -4.73 -8.10 2.16
CA PRO A 91 -5.72 -7.12 2.59
C PRO A 91 -5.23 -6.31 3.81
N PRO A 92 -5.92 -5.21 4.15
CA PRO A 92 -5.65 -4.43 5.36
C PRO A 92 -5.62 -5.31 6.61
N THR A 93 -4.67 -5.03 7.50
CA THR A 93 -4.49 -5.76 8.76
C THR A 93 -5.17 -5.10 9.95
N GLU A 94 -5.53 -3.82 9.83
CA GLU A 94 -6.34 -3.09 10.80
C GLU A 94 -7.66 -2.64 10.15
N LEU A 95 -8.77 -2.98 10.79
CA LEU A 95 -10.14 -2.67 10.34
C LEU A 95 -10.92 -1.86 11.37
N ASN A 96 -10.38 -1.71 12.58
CA ASN A 96 -11.01 -0.94 13.64
C ASN A 96 -10.59 0.52 13.51
N SER A 97 -11.57 1.42 13.40
CA SER A 97 -11.29 2.84 13.39
C SER A 97 -10.96 3.34 14.80
N ASP A 98 -9.83 4.01 14.92
CA ASP A 98 -9.42 4.81 16.08
C ASP A 98 -10.00 6.25 16.03
N LEU A 99 -10.60 6.65 14.91
CA LEU A 99 -11.35 7.91 14.78
C LEU A 99 -12.85 7.65 14.95
N PRO A 100 -13.51 8.29 15.94
CA PRO A 100 -14.96 8.19 16.12
C PRO A 100 -15.72 8.62 14.86
N GLY A 101 -16.76 7.85 14.51
CA GLY A 101 -17.64 8.18 13.38
C GLY A 101 -17.02 7.95 12.00
N ARG A 102 -15.91 7.22 11.90
CA ARG A 102 -15.29 6.81 10.63
C ARG A 102 -15.12 5.30 10.57
N ALA A 103 -15.20 4.76 9.37
CA ALA A 103 -14.64 3.44 9.08
C ALA A 103 -13.16 3.63 8.74
N MET A 104 -12.33 2.62 8.98
CA MET A 104 -10.89 2.68 8.69
C MET A 104 -10.38 1.35 8.17
N TRP A 105 -9.44 1.42 7.23
CA TRP A 105 -8.65 0.30 6.78
C TRP A 105 -7.18 0.71 6.76
N GLY A 106 -6.35 -0.04 7.44
CA GLY A 106 -4.94 0.28 7.56
C GLY A 106 -4.04 -0.93 7.67
N GLY A 107 -2.75 -0.66 7.68
CA GLY A 107 -1.72 -1.67 7.83
C GLY A 107 -0.34 -1.13 7.43
N LEU A 108 0.67 -1.96 7.66
CA LEU A 108 2.01 -1.72 7.14
C LEU A 108 2.04 -1.97 5.65
N THR A 109 2.80 -1.15 4.94
CA THR A 109 3.27 -1.41 3.59
C THR A 109 4.72 -1.84 3.67
N GLU A 110 5.16 -2.68 2.74
CA GLU A 110 6.56 -3.10 2.64
C GLU A 110 7.03 -2.80 1.22
N THR A 111 7.92 -1.80 1.10
CA THR A 111 8.42 -1.29 -0.18
C THR A 111 9.94 -1.46 -0.25
N PRO A 112 10.44 -2.42 -1.05
CA PRO A 112 11.87 -2.57 -1.28
C PRO A 112 12.46 -1.30 -1.92
N LYS A 113 13.78 -1.17 -1.81
CA LYS A 113 14.49 -0.02 -2.36
C LYS A 113 14.23 0.11 -3.87
N ASN A 114 13.99 1.32 -4.37
CA ASN A 114 13.73 1.61 -5.78
C ASN A 114 12.48 0.91 -6.36
N CYS A 115 11.60 0.37 -5.51
CA CYS A 115 10.33 -0.21 -5.91
C CYS A 115 9.17 0.73 -5.54
N ILE A 116 8.04 0.49 -6.19
CA ILE A 116 6.77 1.15 -5.96
C ILE A 116 5.82 0.11 -5.37
N SER A 117 5.23 0.40 -4.21
CA SER A 117 4.14 -0.40 -3.64
C SER A 117 2.81 0.27 -3.94
N ASN A 118 1.88 -0.52 -4.47
CA ASN A 118 0.52 -0.10 -4.77
C ASN A 118 -0.43 -0.70 -3.74
N ILE A 119 -1.16 0.17 -3.04
CA ILE A 119 -2.27 -0.23 -2.18
C ILE A 119 -3.56 -0.07 -2.98
N SER A 120 -4.38 -1.11 -2.99
CA SER A 120 -5.74 -1.03 -3.51
C SER A 120 -6.74 -1.28 -2.39
N LEU A 121 -7.76 -0.43 -2.33
CA LEU A 121 -8.87 -0.56 -1.39
C LEU A 121 -10.16 -0.37 -2.17
N SER A 122 -11.15 -1.21 -1.90
CA SER A 122 -12.48 -1.13 -2.47
C SER A 122 -13.47 -1.29 -1.36
N TRP A 123 -14.47 -0.41 -1.33
CA TRP A 123 -15.50 -0.42 -0.31
C TRP A 123 -16.79 0.14 -0.90
N TYR A 124 -17.90 -0.13 -0.24
CA TYR A 124 -19.19 0.47 -0.57
C TYR A 124 -19.69 1.29 0.61
N VAL A 125 -20.39 2.39 0.33
CA VAL A 125 -20.97 3.25 1.36
C VAL A 125 -22.48 3.29 1.18
N PRO A 126 -23.25 2.60 2.04
CA PRO A 126 -24.69 2.68 2.03
C PRO A 126 -25.14 4.14 2.17
N HIS A 127 -26.14 4.56 1.42
CA HIS A 127 -26.75 5.89 1.59
C HIS A 127 -25.81 7.11 1.44
N ALA A 128 -24.63 6.97 0.83
CA ALA A 128 -23.65 8.06 0.66
C ALA A 128 -24.21 9.31 -0.05
N VAL A 129 -25.32 9.16 -0.78
CA VAL A 129 -25.99 10.21 -1.54
C VAL A 129 -27.10 10.92 -0.73
N GLN A 130 -27.31 10.58 0.54
CA GLN A 130 -28.19 11.38 1.40
C GLN A 130 -27.52 12.72 1.70
N LYS A 131 -27.74 13.68 0.79
CA LYS A 131 -27.34 15.08 0.92
C LYS A 131 -27.85 15.63 2.26
N VAL A 132 -26.92 15.93 3.16
CA VAL A 132 -27.15 16.94 4.19
C VAL A 132 -26.68 18.28 3.59
N ASN A 133 -27.57 19.27 3.49
CA ASN A 133 -27.22 20.58 2.94
C ASN A 133 -26.02 21.17 3.69
N GLY A 134 -24.96 21.56 2.95
CA GLY A 134 -23.76 22.18 3.51
C GLY A 134 -22.65 21.23 3.95
N GLN A 135 -22.80 19.90 3.80
CA GLN A 135 -21.74 18.93 4.11
C GLN A 135 -21.15 18.28 2.86
N PRO A 136 -19.83 17.96 2.87
CA PRO A 136 -19.20 17.21 1.80
C PRO A 136 -19.86 15.83 1.67
N SER A 137 -20.16 15.40 0.44
CA SER A 137 -20.81 14.10 0.21
C SER A 137 -19.92 12.92 0.61
N TYR A 138 -18.60 13.12 0.61
CA TYR A 138 -17.64 12.10 0.97
C TYR A 138 -16.28 12.70 1.33
N THR A 139 -15.68 12.25 2.44
CA THR A 139 -14.29 12.62 2.80
C THR A 139 -13.47 11.37 3.05
N ILE A 140 -12.29 11.32 2.45
CA ILE A 140 -11.25 10.33 2.76
C ILE A 140 -10.16 11.04 3.56
N LEU A 141 -9.71 10.42 4.63
CA LEU A 141 -8.47 10.83 5.29
C LEU A 141 -7.43 9.74 5.03
N VAL A 142 -6.27 10.12 4.50
CA VAL A 142 -5.10 9.24 4.40
C VAL A 142 -4.07 9.74 5.39
N GLN A 143 -3.74 8.90 6.37
CA GLN A 143 -2.73 9.21 7.38
C GLN A 143 -1.47 8.40 7.13
N LYS A 144 -0.33 9.08 7.24
CA LYS A 144 0.99 8.46 7.37
C LYS A 144 1.38 8.55 8.84
N GLN A 145 1.59 7.40 9.48
CA GLN A 145 1.91 7.37 10.91
C GLN A 145 3.42 7.25 11.20
N SER A 146 4.20 6.60 10.33
CA SER A 146 5.63 6.41 10.50
C SER A 146 6.30 6.02 9.18
N GLY A 147 7.59 6.33 9.01
CA GLY A 147 8.42 5.92 7.87
C GLY A 147 8.82 7.08 6.93
N TYR A 148 9.16 6.79 5.67
CA TYR A 148 9.63 7.77 4.68
C TYR A 148 8.45 8.51 4.05
N SER A 149 8.60 9.76 3.60
CA SER A 149 7.47 10.46 2.95
C SER A 149 7.19 9.86 1.58
N PRO A 150 6.07 9.14 1.38
CA PRO A 150 5.82 8.52 0.10
C PRO A 150 5.19 9.55 -0.83
N THR A 151 5.65 9.57 -2.08
CA THR A 151 4.84 10.09 -3.18
C THR A 151 3.73 9.09 -3.42
N ILE A 152 2.48 9.51 -3.23
CA ILE A 152 1.33 8.65 -3.54
C ILE A 152 0.67 9.08 -4.85
N GLU A 153 0.06 8.11 -5.51
CA GLU A 153 -0.91 8.33 -6.57
C GLU A 153 -2.25 7.73 -6.11
N LEU A 154 -3.19 8.59 -5.72
CA LEU A 154 -4.51 8.19 -5.23
C LEU A 154 -5.54 8.42 -6.32
N THR A 155 -6.17 7.33 -6.75
CA THR A 155 -7.37 7.37 -7.60
C THR A 155 -8.56 6.88 -6.79
N ILE A 156 -9.61 7.69 -6.74
CA ILE A 156 -10.90 7.30 -6.17
C ILE A 156 -11.89 7.19 -7.33
N ASP A 157 -12.22 5.96 -7.68
CA ASP A 157 -13.27 5.72 -8.66
C ASP A 157 -14.65 5.90 -8.02
N THR A 158 -15.46 6.77 -8.63
CA THR A 158 -16.83 7.06 -8.20
C THR A 158 -17.84 6.78 -9.30
N SER A 159 -17.44 6.01 -10.32
CA SER A 159 -18.27 5.65 -11.49
C SER A 159 -19.64 5.06 -11.12
N ALA A 160 -19.72 4.34 -9.99
CA ALA A 160 -20.96 3.79 -9.46
C ALA A 160 -21.92 4.85 -8.85
N VAL A 161 -21.46 6.08 -8.64
CA VAL A 161 -22.23 7.17 -8.01
C VAL A 161 -22.63 8.20 -9.06
N LYS A 162 -23.92 8.25 -9.39
CA LYS A 162 -24.44 9.17 -10.41
C LYS A 162 -24.13 10.63 -10.06
N GLY A 163 -23.41 11.28 -10.96
CA GLY A 163 -23.05 12.68 -10.80
C GLY A 163 -21.97 12.92 -9.76
N LEU A 164 -21.07 11.99 -9.47
CA LEU A 164 -19.82 12.28 -8.79
C LEU A 164 -18.66 12.13 -9.79
N LYS A 165 -17.67 13.02 -9.73
CA LYS A 165 -16.47 12.89 -10.57
C LYS A 165 -15.43 12.08 -9.81
N SER A 166 -14.79 11.14 -10.50
CA SER A 166 -13.63 10.42 -9.96
C SER A 166 -12.53 11.42 -9.61
N PHE A 167 -11.80 11.11 -8.54
CA PHE A 167 -10.77 11.97 -7.99
C PHE A 167 -9.41 11.36 -8.24
N ASN A 168 -8.44 12.18 -8.63
CA ASN A 168 -7.05 11.80 -8.80
C ASN A 168 -6.17 12.78 -8.05
N PHE A 169 -5.21 12.26 -7.28
CA PHE A 169 -4.20 13.02 -6.60
C PHE A 169 -2.84 12.36 -6.81
N LYS A 170 -1.83 13.19 -7.06
CA LYS A 170 -0.44 12.76 -7.10
C LYS A 170 0.41 13.74 -6.32
N GLY A 171 1.13 13.25 -5.33
CA GLY A 171 2.00 14.09 -4.52
C GLY A 171 2.43 13.43 -3.23
N ASP A 172 3.33 14.10 -2.52
CA ASP A 172 3.91 13.59 -1.29
C ASP A 172 2.95 13.76 -0.10
N ILE A 173 2.79 12.69 0.68
CA ILE A 173 2.12 12.74 1.98
C ILE A 173 3.17 12.87 3.08
N ASN A 174 3.47 14.11 3.42
CA ASN A 174 4.34 14.46 4.55
C ASN A 174 3.58 14.53 5.89
N ALA A 175 2.25 14.60 5.83
CA ALA A 175 1.34 14.65 6.96
C ALA A 175 -0.05 14.16 6.50
N ASP A 176 -0.93 13.91 7.46
CA ASP A 176 -2.34 13.58 7.25
C ASP A 176 -2.99 14.46 6.17
N ARG A 177 -3.65 13.82 5.20
CA ARG A 177 -4.31 14.49 4.07
C ARG A 177 -5.76 14.10 3.98
N VAL A 178 -6.62 15.12 4.01
CA VAL A 178 -8.07 14.97 3.76
C VAL A 178 -8.36 15.24 2.29
N PHE A 179 -9.08 14.32 1.67
CA PHE A 179 -9.58 14.40 0.31
C PHE A 179 -11.10 14.49 0.34
N THR A 180 -11.66 15.53 -0.28
CA THR A 180 -13.10 15.78 -0.29
C THR A 180 -13.65 15.54 -1.69
N LEU A 181 -14.64 14.65 -1.81
CA LEU A 181 -15.37 14.45 -3.07
C LEU A 181 -16.63 15.31 -3.02
N SER A 182 -16.65 16.35 -3.84
CA SER A 182 -17.79 17.23 -4.00
C SER A 182 -18.62 16.81 -5.22
N PRO A 183 -19.94 16.67 -5.10
CA PRO A 183 -20.79 16.55 -6.27
C PRO A 183 -20.69 17.84 -7.12
N PRO A 184 -20.87 17.75 -8.45
CA PRO A 184 -20.93 18.90 -9.32
C PRO A 184 -22.07 19.81 -8.85
N ALA A 185 -21.82 21.12 -8.93
CA ALA A 185 -22.85 22.11 -8.67
C ALA A 185 -24.07 21.81 -9.54
N LYS A 186 -25.27 21.81 -8.94
CA LYS A 186 -26.51 21.84 -9.72
C LYS A 186 -26.43 23.09 -10.60
N LYS A 187 -26.39 22.93 -11.92
CA LYS A 187 -26.69 24.05 -12.82
C LYS A 187 -28.10 24.50 -12.48
N LYS A 188 -28.26 25.76 -12.09
CA LYS A 188 -29.56 26.42 -11.95
C LYS A 188 -30.22 26.50 -13.32
#